data_AF-A0A8T9CCR2-F1
#
_entry.id   AF-A0A8T9CCR2-F1
#
_cell.length_a   1.000
_cell.length_b   1.000
_cell.length_c   1.000
_cell.angle_alpha   90.00
_cell.angle_beta   90.00
_cell.angle_gamma   90.00
#
_symmetry.space_group_name_H-M   'P 1'
#
loop_
_entity.id
_entity.type
_entity.pdbx_description
1 polymer ?
#
loop_
_entity_poly.entity_id
_entity_poly.type
_entity_poly.pdbx_seq_one_letter_code
_entity_poly.pdbx_strand_id
1 'polypeptide(L)'
;SPIDILRWCKLTLPNLYQTTAFGISGLVTLDMLSKLQTETPDSPPIDAIFLDTLYHFQETLDLVEQTKMRYPNVNLHVYKPEGVNTAAEFEARHGQELWKTNADLYDWVAKVEPAQRAYSDLSVAAVLTGRRRSQGAKRESLDIIEIDEAGLIKINPLASWSFKQVQDYIKDHDVPYNSLLDRGYKSVGDWHSTEPVREGEDERAGRWKGQAKTECGIHNKRSKYAQYLWEMEQKEKREQLVRGLEKVDVGA
;
A
#
# COMPACT_ATOMS: atom_id res chain seq x y z
N SER A 1 -13.90 -19.08 1.03
CA SER A 1 -12.73 -18.95 0.11
C SER A 1 -12.45 -17.46 -0.15
N PRO A 2 -11.37 -17.05 -0.84
CA PRO A 2 -11.15 -15.62 -1.14
C PRO A 2 -12.30 -14.97 -1.92
N ILE A 3 -12.88 -15.67 -2.89
CA ILE A 3 -14.00 -15.14 -3.67
C ILE A 3 -15.25 -14.91 -2.77
N ASP A 4 -15.47 -15.76 -1.78
CA ASP A 4 -16.57 -15.57 -0.82
C ASP A 4 -16.31 -14.38 0.11
N ILE A 5 -15.06 -14.16 0.52
CA ILE A 5 -14.68 -12.97 1.29
C ILE A 5 -14.93 -11.71 0.47
N LEU A 6 -14.51 -11.68 -0.80
CA LEU A 6 -14.72 -10.56 -1.70
C LEU A 6 -16.22 -10.29 -1.95
N ARG A 7 -17.00 -11.35 -2.16
CA ARG A 7 -18.46 -11.25 -2.32
C ARG A 7 -19.13 -10.68 -1.07
N TRP A 8 -18.73 -11.15 0.12
CA TRP A 8 -19.21 -10.60 1.38
C TRP A 8 -18.83 -9.11 1.53
N CYS A 9 -17.59 -8.74 1.20
CA CYS A 9 -17.12 -7.35 1.28
C CYS A 9 -17.95 -6.44 0.37
N LYS A 10 -18.18 -6.84 -0.89
CA LYS A 10 -18.97 -6.07 -1.86
C LYS A 10 -20.41 -5.81 -1.41
N LEU A 11 -21.01 -6.76 -0.68
CA LEU A 11 -22.39 -6.64 -0.20
C LEU A 11 -22.50 -5.88 1.14
N THR A 12 -21.43 -5.83 1.93
CA THR A 12 -21.51 -5.40 3.34
C THR A 12 -20.80 -4.08 3.60
N LEU A 13 -19.69 -3.81 2.90
CA LEU A 13 -18.83 -2.69 3.22
C LEU A 13 -19.14 -1.48 2.32
N PRO A 14 -19.46 -0.31 2.90
CA PRO A 14 -19.62 0.91 2.13
C PRO A 14 -18.25 1.40 1.64
N ASN A 15 -18.22 2.12 0.51
CA ASN A 15 -17.05 2.81 -0.04
C ASN A 15 -15.76 1.97 0.03
N LEU A 16 -15.85 0.74 -0.47
CA LEU A 16 -14.79 -0.24 -0.51
C LEU A 16 -13.94 -0.04 -1.76
N TYR A 17 -12.62 0.01 -1.57
CA TYR A 17 -11.63 0.09 -2.64
C TYR A 17 -10.62 -1.04 -2.54
N GLN A 18 -9.90 -1.34 -3.62
CA GLN A 18 -8.67 -2.11 -3.55
C GLN A 18 -7.47 -1.18 -3.56
N THR A 19 -6.56 -1.25 -2.57
CA THR A 19 -5.25 -0.61 -2.70
C THR A 19 -4.26 -1.62 -3.28
N THR A 20 -3.65 -1.31 -4.43
CA THR A 20 -2.75 -2.23 -5.13
C THR A 20 -1.48 -1.52 -5.61
N ALA A 21 -0.37 -2.24 -5.55
CA ALA A 21 0.89 -1.91 -6.23
C ALA A 21 1.16 -2.89 -7.38
N PHE A 22 0.11 -3.56 -7.87
CA PHE A 22 0.16 -4.58 -8.92
C PHE A 22 1.10 -5.76 -8.62
N GLY A 23 1.35 -6.04 -7.34
CA GLY A 23 1.92 -7.31 -6.91
C GLY A 23 0.95 -8.46 -7.18
N ILE A 24 1.46 -9.68 -7.34
CA ILE A 24 0.68 -10.83 -7.84
C ILE A 24 -0.61 -11.10 -7.05
N SER A 25 -0.62 -10.90 -5.72
CA SER A 25 -1.82 -11.07 -4.90
C SER A 25 -2.86 -9.98 -5.12
N GLY A 26 -2.40 -8.75 -5.38
CA GLY A 26 -3.28 -7.66 -5.78
C GLY A 26 -3.92 -7.95 -7.14
N LEU A 27 -3.16 -8.49 -8.09
CA LEU A 27 -3.67 -8.86 -9.41
C LEU A 27 -4.72 -9.97 -9.35
N VAL A 28 -4.50 -11.02 -8.54
CA VAL A 28 -5.53 -12.05 -8.29
C VAL A 28 -6.81 -11.44 -7.73
N THR A 29 -6.68 -10.55 -6.75
CA THR A 29 -7.83 -9.85 -6.17
C THR A 29 -8.57 -9.03 -7.22
N LEU A 30 -7.84 -8.30 -8.07
CA LEU A 30 -8.40 -7.46 -9.11
C LEU A 30 -9.16 -8.27 -10.17
N ASP A 31 -8.61 -9.40 -10.58
CA ASP A 31 -9.26 -10.32 -11.52
C ASP A 31 -10.57 -10.88 -10.93
N MET A 32 -10.55 -11.31 -9.66
CA MET A 32 -11.74 -11.78 -8.95
C MET A 32 -12.80 -10.66 -8.82
N LEU A 33 -12.39 -9.42 -8.52
CA LEU A 33 -13.28 -8.27 -8.42
C LEU A 33 -13.95 -7.97 -9.77
N SER A 34 -13.17 -7.94 -10.85
CA SER A 34 -13.70 -7.68 -12.18
C SER A 34 -14.79 -8.68 -12.55
N LYS A 35 -14.58 -9.98 -12.28
CA LYS A 35 -15.59 -11.04 -12.47
C LYS A 35 -16.83 -10.81 -11.59
N LEU A 36 -16.64 -10.54 -10.30
CA LEU A 36 -17.75 -10.30 -9.36
C LEU A 36 -18.61 -9.10 -9.75
N GLN A 37 -18.00 -8.03 -10.27
CA GLN A 37 -18.73 -6.85 -10.73
C GLN A 37 -19.61 -7.16 -11.94
N THR A 38 -19.16 -8.05 -12.83
CA THR A 38 -19.99 -8.56 -13.94
C THR A 38 -21.12 -9.45 -13.42
N GLU A 39 -20.90 -10.25 -12.38
CA GLU A 39 -21.93 -11.10 -11.75
C GLU A 39 -22.98 -10.29 -10.99
N THR A 40 -22.62 -9.12 -10.46
CA THR A 40 -23.48 -8.28 -9.60
C THR A 40 -23.50 -6.81 -10.04
N PRO A 41 -24.04 -6.52 -11.24
CA PRO A 41 -23.97 -5.19 -11.85
C PRO A 41 -24.75 -4.12 -11.06
N ASP A 42 -25.76 -4.51 -10.28
CA ASP A 42 -26.56 -3.59 -9.47
C ASP A 42 -25.89 -3.17 -8.16
N SER A 43 -24.79 -3.84 -7.78
CA SER A 43 -24.02 -3.51 -6.58
C SER A 43 -22.89 -2.53 -6.91
N PRO A 44 -22.61 -1.52 -6.06
CA PRO A 44 -21.56 -0.53 -6.31
C PRO A 44 -20.22 -1.16 -6.74
N PRO A 45 -19.56 -0.65 -7.79
CA PRO A 45 -18.25 -1.16 -8.20
C PRO A 45 -17.20 -0.92 -7.11
N ILE A 46 -16.18 -1.76 -7.08
CA ILE A 46 -15.02 -1.65 -6.21
C ILE A 46 -13.86 -1.22 -7.09
N ASP A 47 -13.51 0.05 -6.98
CA ASP A 47 -12.40 0.64 -7.73
C ASP A 47 -11.04 0.34 -7.07
N ALA A 48 -9.97 0.51 -7.85
CA ALA A 48 -8.60 0.35 -7.38
C ALA A 48 -7.92 1.70 -7.14
N ILE A 49 -7.03 1.74 -6.14
CA ILE A 49 -6.16 2.85 -5.82
C ILE A 49 -4.72 2.39 -6.02
N PHE A 50 -3.97 3.14 -6.82
CA PHE A 50 -2.53 2.97 -7.03
C PHE A 50 -1.78 4.21 -6.58
N LEU A 51 -0.69 3.98 -5.84
CA LEU A 51 0.22 5.04 -5.40
C LEU A 51 1.44 5.03 -6.30
N ASP A 52 1.51 5.99 -7.22
CA ASP A 52 2.69 6.19 -8.06
C ASP A 52 3.73 6.99 -7.26
N THR A 53 4.74 6.28 -6.76
CA THR A 53 5.82 6.87 -5.95
C THR A 53 6.77 7.73 -6.79
N LEU A 54 6.64 7.71 -8.11
CA LEU A 54 7.57 8.27 -9.11
C LEU A 54 8.87 7.48 -9.25
N TYR A 55 9.02 6.37 -8.51
CA TYR A 55 10.21 5.51 -8.49
C TYR A 55 9.88 4.04 -8.78
N HIS A 56 8.72 3.74 -9.37
CA HIS A 56 8.39 2.40 -9.83
C HIS A 56 9.30 1.96 -10.99
N PHE A 57 9.45 0.65 -11.16
CA PHE A 57 10.01 0.10 -12.40
C PHE A 57 9.12 0.40 -13.60
N GLN A 58 9.71 0.56 -14.78
CA GLN A 58 8.94 0.70 -16.03
C GLN A 58 8.03 -0.51 -16.27
N GLU A 59 8.49 -1.72 -15.97
CA GLU A 59 7.69 -2.95 -16.07
C GLU A 59 6.44 -2.92 -15.17
N THR A 60 6.48 -2.18 -14.05
CA THR A 60 5.30 -1.98 -13.19
C THR A 60 4.30 -1.02 -13.84
N LEU A 61 4.79 0.07 -14.45
CA LEU A 61 3.94 1.06 -15.12
C LEU A 61 3.32 0.49 -16.40
N ASP A 62 4.07 -0.31 -17.16
CA ASP A 62 3.56 -1.03 -18.32
C ASP A 62 2.45 -2.02 -17.91
N LEU A 63 2.65 -2.72 -16.80
CA LEU A 63 1.64 -3.60 -16.22
C LEU A 63 0.38 -2.84 -15.77
N VAL A 64 0.52 -1.63 -15.22
CA VAL A 64 -0.64 -0.79 -14.86
C VAL A 64 -1.52 -0.54 -16.09
N GLU A 65 -0.92 -0.16 -17.22
CA GLU A 65 -1.67 0.09 -18.46
C GLU A 65 -2.29 -1.19 -19.04
N GLN A 66 -1.56 -2.31 -19.02
CA GLN A 66 -2.11 -3.62 -19.41
C GLN A 66 -3.31 -4.01 -18.55
N THR A 67 -3.22 -3.76 -17.25
CA THR A 67 -4.27 -4.09 -16.28
C THR A 67 -5.52 -3.24 -16.49
N LYS A 68 -5.36 -1.94 -16.78
CA LYS A 68 -6.48 -1.04 -17.13
C LYS A 68 -7.22 -1.51 -18.38
N MET A 69 -6.49 -1.96 -19.41
CA MET A 69 -7.09 -2.52 -20.63
C MET A 69 -7.80 -3.85 -20.37
N ARG A 70 -7.22 -4.71 -19.50
CA ARG A 70 -7.75 -6.04 -19.18
C ARG A 70 -9.02 -6.00 -18.32
N TYR A 71 -9.13 -5.01 -17.43
CA TYR A 71 -10.22 -4.87 -16.46
C TYR A 71 -10.90 -3.50 -16.56
N PRO A 72 -11.56 -3.19 -17.69
CA PRO A 72 -12.14 -1.86 -17.94
C PRO A 72 -13.31 -1.49 -17.02
N ASN A 73 -13.87 -2.48 -16.31
CA ASN A 73 -14.93 -2.29 -15.33
C ASN A 73 -14.41 -1.96 -13.92
N VAL A 74 -13.10 -1.92 -13.70
CA VAL A 74 -12.49 -1.47 -12.44
C VAL A 74 -11.74 -0.17 -12.72
N ASN A 75 -12.25 0.95 -12.21
CA ASN A 75 -11.57 2.22 -12.40
C ASN A 75 -10.32 2.31 -11.49
N LEU A 76 -9.27 2.96 -11.99
CA LEU A 76 -7.99 3.10 -11.29
C LEU A 76 -7.74 4.55 -10.91
N HIS A 77 -7.74 4.82 -9.61
CA HIS A 77 -7.39 6.10 -9.03
C HIS A 77 -5.88 6.14 -8.75
N VAL A 78 -5.16 7.05 -9.41
CA VAL A 78 -3.70 7.18 -9.27
C VAL A 78 -3.36 8.40 -8.43
N TYR A 79 -2.64 8.17 -7.34
CA TYR A 79 -2.17 9.22 -6.43
C TYR A 79 -0.65 9.29 -6.45
N LYS A 80 -0.13 10.52 -6.49
CA LYS A 80 1.30 10.87 -6.52
C LYS A 80 1.67 11.70 -5.29
N PRO A 81 2.97 11.81 -4.96
CA PRO A 81 3.45 12.76 -3.96
C PRO A 81 2.89 14.17 -4.23
N GLU A 82 2.43 14.86 -3.19
CA GLU A 82 1.70 16.11 -3.35
C GLU A 82 2.50 17.17 -4.13
N GLY A 83 1.88 17.72 -5.18
CA GLY A 83 2.39 18.84 -5.95
C GLY A 83 3.65 18.54 -6.79
N VAL A 84 3.94 17.27 -7.08
CA VAL A 84 4.99 16.83 -8.01
C VAL A 84 4.49 15.67 -8.88
N ASN A 85 4.92 15.62 -10.14
CA ASN A 85 4.47 14.64 -11.14
C ASN A 85 5.58 13.76 -11.69
N THR A 86 6.85 14.15 -11.47
CA THR A 86 8.04 13.45 -11.97
C THR A 86 9.10 13.29 -10.88
N ALA A 87 9.97 12.29 -11.01
CA ALA A 87 11.09 12.10 -10.09
C ALA A 87 12.00 13.35 -10.02
N ALA A 88 12.20 14.05 -11.13
CA ALA A 88 12.98 15.29 -11.17
C ALA A 88 12.35 16.41 -10.31
N GLU A 89 11.02 16.57 -10.37
CA GLU A 89 10.31 17.53 -9.52
C GLU A 89 10.35 17.13 -8.05
N PHE A 90 10.22 15.82 -7.76
CA PHE A 90 10.34 15.29 -6.40
C PHE A 90 11.72 15.59 -5.81
N GLU A 91 12.80 15.35 -6.57
CA GLU A 91 14.18 15.61 -6.14
C GLU A 91 14.47 17.10 -6.02
N ALA A 92 13.92 17.94 -6.90
CA ALA A 92 14.04 19.39 -6.79
C ALA A 92 13.39 19.93 -5.50
N ARG A 93 12.30 19.31 -5.04
CA ARG A 93 11.58 19.72 -3.83
C ARG A 93 12.16 19.14 -2.54
N HIS A 94 12.50 17.86 -2.55
CA HIS A 94 12.83 17.11 -1.33
C HIS A 94 14.31 16.69 -1.23
N GLY A 95 15.10 16.93 -2.28
CA GLY A 95 16.50 16.53 -2.37
C GLY A 95 16.70 15.21 -3.13
N GLN A 96 17.88 15.06 -3.74
CA GLN A 96 18.27 13.85 -4.46
C GLN A 96 18.41 12.66 -3.49
N GLU A 97 18.04 11.48 -4.00
CA GLU A 97 18.18 10.20 -3.29
C GLU A 97 17.63 10.22 -1.85
N LEU A 98 16.46 10.83 -1.65
CA LEU A 98 15.86 10.99 -0.32
C LEU A 98 15.70 9.66 0.44
N TRP A 99 15.50 8.56 -0.29
CA TRP A 99 15.43 7.21 0.31
C TRP A 99 16.73 6.77 1.00
N LYS A 100 17.88 7.38 0.67
CA LYS A 100 19.18 7.17 1.35
C LYS A 100 19.40 8.17 2.47
N THR A 101 19.07 9.45 2.25
CA THR A 101 19.39 10.54 3.19
C THR A 101 18.37 10.62 4.33
N ASN A 102 17.09 10.34 4.06
CA ASN A 102 16.02 10.30 5.05
C ASN A 102 14.89 9.34 4.60
N ALA A 103 15.09 8.04 4.85
CA ALA A 103 14.17 6.99 4.44
C ALA A 103 12.76 7.11 5.04
N ASP A 104 12.64 7.64 6.26
CA ASP A 104 11.34 7.83 6.93
C ASP A 104 10.55 8.98 6.29
N LEU A 105 11.23 10.08 5.92
CA LEU A 105 10.62 11.17 5.17
C LEU A 105 10.22 10.71 3.77
N TYR A 106 11.08 9.98 3.06
CA TYR A 106 10.74 9.40 1.75
C TYR A 106 9.48 8.53 1.83
N ASP A 107 9.41 7.61 2.78
CA ASP A 107 8.23 6.77 2.97
C ASP A 107 6.97 7.60 3.24
N TRP A 108 7.09 8.69 4.00
CA TRP A 108 5.98 9.59 4.24
C TRP A 108 5.49 10.28 2.96
N VAL A 109 6.37 11.07 2.32
CA VAL A 109 5.96 11.92 1.19
C VAL A 109 5.64 11.11 -0.06
N ALA A 110 6.32 9.98 -0.27
CA ALA A 110 6.13 9.19 -1.50
C ALA A 110 4.98 8.19 -1.39
N LYS A 111 4.56 7.81 -0.17
CA LYS A 111 3.63 6.67 0.03
C LYS A 111 2.54 6.95 1.03
N VAL A 112 2.88 7.40 2.24
CA VAL A 112 1.88 7.52 3.30
C VAL A 112 0.97 8.72 3.08
N GLU A 113 1.51 9.90 2.79
CA GLU A 113 0.71 11.10 2.50
C GLU A 113 -0.21 10.86 1.28
N PRO A 114 0.26 10.36 0.13
CA PRO A 114 -0.61 10.10 -1.01
C PRO A 114 -1.71 9.09 -0.71
N ALA A 115 -1.43 8.06 0.12
CA ALA A 115 -2.45 7.10 0.56
C ALA A 115 -3.51 7.77 1.43
N GLN A 116 -3.11 8.58 2.41
CA GLN A 116 -4.03 9.28 3.30
C GLN A 116 -4.91 10.26 2.53
N ARG A 117 -4.32 11.01 1.59
CA ARG A 117 -5.06 11.91 0.70
C ARG A 117 -6.04 11.14 -0.19
N ALA A 118 -5.61 10.03 -0.79
CA ALA A 118 -6.52 9.16 -1.56
C ALA A 118 -7.72 8.69 -0.73
N TYR A 119 -7.48 8.25 0.51
CA TYR A 119 -8.54 7.78 1.39
C TYR A 119 -9.51 8.90 1.80
N SER A 120 -8.99 10.12 2.00
CA SER A 120 -9.81 11.29 2.30
C SER A 120 -10.65 11.72 1.09
N ASP A 121 -10.01 11.95 -0.06
CA ASP A 121 -10.66 12.44 -1.29
C ASP A 121 -11.76 11.50 -1.76
N LEU A 122 -11.53 10.18 -1.67
CA LEU A 122 -12.47 9.14 -2.10
C LEU A 122 -13.41 8.69 -0.97
N SER A 123 -13.33 9.27 0.23
CA SER A 123 -14.13 8.91 1.40
C SER A 123 -14.12 7.39 1.68
N VAL A 124 -12.92 6.81 1.65
CA VAL A 124 -12.69 5.36 1.76
C VAL A 124 -12.98 4.88 3.17
N ALA A 125 -13.91 3.95 3.30
CA ALA A 125 -14.22 3.32 4.60
C ALA A 125 -13.52 1.96 4.76
N ALA A 126 -13.21 1.29 3.65
CA ALA A 126 -12.55 -0.01 3.66
C ALA A 126 -11.62 -0.21 2.46
N VAL A 127 -10.53 -0.95 2.67
CA VAL A 127 -9.58 -1.31 1.61
C VAL A 127 -9.27 -2.81 1.58
N LEU A 128 -9.28 -3.39 0.38
CA LEU A 128 -8.69 -4.69 0.09
C LEU A 128 -7.19 -4.53 -0.10
N THR A 129 -6.39 -5.43 0.47
CA THR A 129 -4.92 -5.45 0.32
C THR A 129 -4.41 -6.79 -0.20
N GLY A 130 -3.25 -6.78 -0.85
CA GLY A 130 -2.57 -7.99 -1.32
C GLY A 130 -1.68 -8.70 -0.28
N ARG A 131 -1.88 -8.46 1.02
CA ARG A 131 -1.07 -9.06 2.09
C ARG A 131 -1.48 -10.52 2.35
N ARG A 132 -0.51 -11.41 2.58
CA ARG A 132 -0.72 -12.84 2.89
C ARG A 132 0.17 -13.30 4.03
N ARG A 133 -0.26 -14.30 4.81
CA ARG A 133 0.56 -14.87 5.90
C ARG A 133 1.85 -15.50 5.42
N SER A 134 1.80 -16.15 4.24
CA SER A 134 2.95 -16.78 3.59
C SER A 134 4.09 -15.83 3.19
N GLN A 135 3.88 -14.51 3.31
CA GLN A 135 4.91 -13.50 3.06
C GLN A 135 5.85 -13.28 4.26
N GLY A 136 5.58 -13.92 5.41
CA GLY A 136 6.48 -13.99 6.56
C GLY A 136 6.57 -12.73 7.42
N ALA A 137 7.45 -12.77 8.42
CA ALA A 137 7.73 -11.68 9.34
C ALA A 137 6.45 -11.17 10.04
N LYS A 138 6.17 -9.86 9.98
CA LYS A 138 4.98 -9.27 10.61
C LYS A 138 3.66 -9.72 9.98
N ARG A 139 3.69 -10.45 8.85
CA ARG A 139 2.49 -10.91 8.14
C ARG A 139 2.00 -12.28 8.60
N GLU A 140 2.80 -13.05 9.34
CA GLU A 140 2.47 -14.43 9.72
C GLU A 140 1.17 -14.53 10.53
N SER A 141 0.91 -13.55 11.38
CA SER A 141 -0.29 -13.45 12.21
C SER A 141 -1.38 -12.55 11.62
N LEU A 142 -1.38 -12.33 10.30
CA LEU A 142 -2.37 -11.45 9.65
C LEU A 142 -3.79 -11.96 9.85
N ASP A 143 -4.69 -11.08 10.28
CA ASP A 143 -6.12 -11.34 10.25
C ASP A 143 -6.69 -11.14 8.84
N ILE A 144 -7.85 -11.74 8.57
CA ILE A 144 -8.58 -11.48 7.32
C ILE A 144 -9.13 -10.05 7.33
N ILE A 145 -9.57 -9.57 8.48
CA ILE A 145 -10.09 -8.21 8.67
C ILE A 145 -9.29 -7.56 9.79
N GLU A 146 -8.72 -6.40 9.52
CA GLU A 146 -8.02 -5.53 10.47
C GLU A 146 -8.73 -4.17 10.51
N ILE A 147 -8.62 -3.44 11.61
CA ILE A 147 -9.05 -2.04 11.71
C ILE A 147 -7.83 -1.26 12.20
N ASP A 148 -7.47 -0.18 11.49
CA ASP A 148 -6.38 0.68 11.95
C ASP A 148 -6.85 1.79 12.90
N GLU A 149 -5.90 2.55 13.44
CA GLU A 149 -6.17 3.59 14.45
C GLU A 149 -7.06 4.73 13.91
N ALA A 150 -7.12 4.91 12.59
CA ALA A 150 -7.98 5.88 11.93
C ALA A 150 -9.38 5.33 11.65
N GLY A 151 -9.66 4.07 12.00
CA GLY A 151 -10.94 3.40 11.76
C GLY A 151 -11.07 2.80 10.37
N LEU A 152 -10.01 2.80 9.55
CA LEU A 152 -10.04 2.19 8.22
C LEU A 152 -10.06 0.67 8.33
N ILE A 153 -11.05 0.04 7.71
CA ILE A 153 -11.15 -1.42 7.65
C ILE A 153 -10.22 -1.94 6.55
N LYS A 154 -9.28 -2.81 6.89
CA LYS A 154 -8.36 -3.47 5.95
C LYS A 154 -8.73 -4.94 5.81
N ILE A 155 -8.90 -5.41 4.60
CA ILE A 155 -9.27 -6.79 4.31
C ILE A 155 -8.16 -7.45 3.50
N ASN A 156 -7.75 -8.63 3.95
CA ASN A 156 -6.73 -9.46 3.32
C ASN A 156 -7.39 -10.74 2.76
N PRO A 157 -8.09 -10.66 1.61
CA PRO A 157 -8.89 -11.78 1.08
C PRO A 157 -8.05 -13.03 0.79
N LEU A 158 -6.76 -12.84 0.52
CA LEU A 158 -5.78 -13.88 0.25
C LEU A 158 -4.89 -14.22 1.46
N ALA A 159 -5.29 -13.84 2.68
CA ALA A 159 -4.48 -14.05 3.89
C ALA A 159 -3.98 -15.50 4.06
N SER A 160 -4.81 -16.47 3.70
CA SER A 160 -4.52 -17.91 3.82
C SER A 160 -3.83 -18.53 2.60
N TRP A 161 -3.64 -17.78 1.50
CA TRP A 161 -3.03 -18.32 0.29
C TRP A 161 -1.50 -18.34 0.37
N SER A 162 -0.93 -19.46 -0.05
CA SER A 162 0.51 -19.60 -0.34
C SER A 162 0.88 -18.84 -1.62
N PHE A 163 2.18 -18.58 -1.82
CA PHE A 163 2.68 -17.99 -3.06
C PHE A 163 2.32 -18.86 -4.28
N LYS A 164 2.44 -20.19 -4.14
CA LYS A 164 2.08 -21.16 -5.18
C LYS A 164 0.61 -21.04 -5.61
N GLN A 165 -0.34 -20.94 -4.67
CA GLN A 165 -1.76 -20.77 -5.01
C GLN A 165 -2.02 -19.48 -5.78
N VAL A 166 -1.30 -18.40 -5.45
CA VAL A 166 -1.40 -17.14 -6.20
C VAL A 166 -0.85 -17.33 -7.62
N GLN A 167 0.32 -17.96 -7.78
CA GLN A 167 0.90 -18.22 -9.10
C GLN A 167 0.04 -19.14 -9.96
N ASP A 168 -0.51 -20.20 -9.36
CA ASP A 168 -1.41 -21.13 -10.03
C ASP A 168 -2.65 -20.38 -10.55
N TYR A 169 -3.25 -19.51 -9.73
CA TYR A 169 -4.39 -18.68 -10.17
C TYR A 169 -4.00 -17.73 -11.32
N ILE A 170 -2.86 -17.03 -11.22
CA ILE A 170 -2.40 -16.12 -12.26
C ILE A 170 -2.29 -16.86 -13.60
N LYS A 171 -1.72 -18.06 -13.58
CA LYS A 171 -1.55 -18.92 -14.74
C LYS A 171 -2.89 -19.45 -15.27
N ASP A 172 -3.73 -19.99 -14.40
CA ASP A 172 -4.99 -20.66 -14.77
C ASP A 172 -6.04 -19.67 -15.30
N HIS A 173 -5.89 -18.38 -15.01
CA HIS A 173 -6.82 -17.32 -15.42
C HIS A 173 -6.22 -16.28 -16.38
N ASP A 174 -5.01 -16.52 -16.89
CA ASP A 174 -4.28 -15.62 -17.80
C ASP A 174 -4.28 -14.17 -17.30
N VAL A 175 -3.98 -13.99 -16.01
CA VAL A 175 -3.94 -12.68 -15.36
C VAL A 175 -2.61 -12.00 -15.75
N PRO A 176 -2.62 -10.76 -16.29
CA PRO A 176 -1.39 -10.03 -16.55
C PRO A 176 -0.57 -9.87 -15.26
N TYR A 177 0.73 -10.12 -15.33
CA TYR A 177 1.63 -10.00 -14.19
C TYR A 177 2.94 -9.31 -14.59
N ASN A 178 3.69 -8.86 -13.58
CA ASN A 178 4.92 -8.10 -13.81
C ASN A 178 6.01 -9.03 -14.35
N SER A 179 6.57 -8.72 -15.52
CA SER A 179 7.62 -9.52 -16.17
C SER A 179 8.90 -9.64 -15.34
N LEU A 180 9.11 -8.76 -14.35
CA LEU A 180 10.20 -8.90 -13.37
C LEU A 180 10.06 -10.17 -12.51
N LEU A 181 8.85 -10.72 -12.36
CA LEU A 181 8.64 -11.97 -11.63
C LEU A 181 9.46 -13.12 -12.24
N ASP A 182 9.48 -13.20 -13.57
CA ASP A 182 10.24 -14.23 -14.32
C ASP A 182 11.77 -14.03 -14.21
N ARG A 183 12.19 -12.83 -13.78
CA ARG A 183 13.58 -12.45 -13.53
C ARG A 183 13.97 -12.59 -12.05
N GLY A 184 13.13 -13.23 -11.24
CA GLY A 184 13.39 -13.51 -9.82
C GLY A 184 12.87 -12.45 -8.86
N TYR A 185 12.13 -11.43 -9.32
CA TYR A 185 11.55 -10.43 -8.44
C TYR A 185 10.19 -10.90 -7.88
N LYS A 186 10.22 -11.67 -6.80
CA LYS A 186 9.00 -12.18 -6.14
C LYS A 186 8.18 -11.09 -5.42
N SER A 187 8.79 -9.95 -5.08
CA SER A 187 8.11 -8.80 -4.46
C SER A 187 8.65 -7.47 -5.01
N VAL A 188 7.82 -6.74 -5.76
CA VAL A 188 8.20 -5.51 -6.48
C VAL A 188 7.65 -4.25 -5.80
N GLY A 189 8.40 -3.16 -5.90
CA GLY A 189 8.06 -1.81 -5.46
C GLY A 189 9.07 -0.84 -6.08
N ASP A 190 9.52 0.20 -5.37
CA ASP A 190 10.46 1.17 -5.97
C ASP A 190 11.80 0.54 -6.41
N TRP A 191 12.34 1.01 -7.54
CA TRP A 191 13.50 0.39 -8.19
C TRP A 191 14.76 0.40 -7.32
N HIS A 192 14.95 1.43 -6.49
CA HIS A 192 16.11 1.58 -5.63
C HIS A 192 16.07 0.71 -4.36
N SER A 193 14.94 0.08 -4.07
CA SER A 193 14.71 -0.69 -2.83
C SER A 193 14.15 -2.10 -3.10
N THR A 194 14.41 -2.62 -4.30
CA THR A 194 13.93 -3.93 -4.75
C THR A 194 15.04 -4.70 -5.45
N GLU A 195 15.36 -5.89 -4.94
CA GLU A 195 16.28 -6.85 -5.56
C GLU A 195 15.56 -8.15 -5.95
N PRO A 196 16.09 -8.91 -6.93
CA PRO A 196 15.65 -10.28 -7.17
C PRO A 196 16.06 -11.18 -6.00
N VAL A 197 15.33 -12.28 -5.83
CA VAL A 197 15.62 -13.32 -4.83
C VAL A 197 16.04 -14.60 -5.52
N ARG A 198 16.87 -15.39 -4.85
CA ARG A 198 17.29 -16.72 -5.28
C ARG A 198 16.18 -17.73 -5.04
N GLU A 199 16.36 -18.90 -5.64
CA GLU A 199 15.55 -20.06 -5.32
C GLU A 199 15.72 -20.43 -3.83
N GLY A 200 14.61 -20.79 -3.18
CA GLY A 200 14.58 -21.06 -1.73
C GLY A 200 14.54 -19.84 -0.81
N GLU A 201 14.88 -18.63 -1.28
CA GLU A 201 14.73 -17.40 -0.48
C GLU A 201 13.25 -16.98 -0.37
N ASP A 202 12.92 -16.37 0.78
CA ASP A 202 11.59 -15.85 1.09
C ASP A 202 11.09 -14.88 0.01
N GLU A 203 9.77 -14.87 -0.22
CA GLU A 203 9.11 -14.04 -1.24
C GLU A 203 9.50 -12.55 -1.16
N ARG A 204 9.74 -12.05 0.05
CA ARG A 204 10.06 -10.65 0.31
C ARG A 204 11.53 -10.39 0.63
N ALA A 205 12.42 -11.38 0.52
CA ALA A 205 13.84 -11.23 0.87
C ALA A 205 14.56 -10.14 0.06
N GLY A 206 14.07 -9.84 -1.15
CA GLY A 206 14.59 -8.76 -2.01
C GLY A 206 14.13 -7.36 -1.61
N ARG A 207 13.23 -7.23 -0.62
CA ARG A 207 12.78 -5.95 -0.09
C ARG A 207 13.69 -5.53 1.06
N TRP A 208 14.23 -4.32 1.01
CA TRP A 208 15.03 -3.73 2.10
C TRP A 208 16.22 -4.60 2.54
N LYS A 209 16.88 -5.27 1.58
CA LYS A 209 18.01 -6.14 1.86
C LYS A 209 19.11 -5.38 2.61
N GLY A 210 19.56 -5.94 3.72
CA GLY A 210 20.55 -5.30 4.61
C GLY A 210 19.98 -4.22 5.54
N GLN A 211 18.65 -4.01 5.59
CA GLN A 211 18.01 -3.07 6.51
C GLN A 211 17.15 -3.81 7.55
N ALA A 212 16.89 -3.18 8.70
CA ALA A 212 16.00 -3.72 9.74
C ALA A 212 14.50 -3.64 9.38
N LYS A 213 14.16 -3.14 8.19
CA LYS A 213 12.79 -2.85 7.77
C LYS A 213 12.13 -4.08 7.17
N THR A 214 10.99 -4.47 7.75
CA THR A 214 10.22 -5.65 7.28
C THR A 214 8.87 -5.28 6.65
N GLU A 215 8.38 -4.06 6.89
CA GLU A 215 7.10 -3.57 6.38
C GLU A 215 7.16 -2.16 5.81
N CYS A 216 6.24 -1.91 4.87
CA CYS A 216 6.06 -0.59 4.27
C CYS A 216 5.33 0.36 5.25
N GLY A 217 5.68 1.66 5.21
CA GLY A 217 5.03 2.69 6.02
C GLY A 217 3.50 2.72 5.92
N ILE A 218 2.94 2.33 4.77
CA ILE A 218 1.48 2.25 4.51
C ILE A 218 0.77 1.26 5.46
N HIS A 219 1.47 0.24 5.93
CA HIS A 219 0.88 -0.83 6.75
C HIS A 219 1.28 -0.76 8.23
N ASN A 220 2.09 0.22 8.62
CA ASN A 220 2.35 0.46 10.03
C ASN A 220 1.10 1.10 10.67
N LYS A 221 0.78 0.74 11.92
CA LYS A 221 -0.34 1.32 12.68
C LYS A 221 -0.30 2.85 12.69
N ARG A 222 0.93 3.40 12.75
CA ARG A 222 1.26 4.81 12.56
C ARG A 222 2.61 4.89 11.85
N SER A 223 2.77 5.76 10.85
CA SER A 223 4.08 5.93 10.21
C SER A 223 5.09 6.48 11.22
N LYS A 224 6.37 6.12 11.12
CA LYS A 224 7.41 6.63 12.03
C LYS A 224 7.50 8.15 11.98
N TYR A 225 7.33 8.74 10.80
CA TYR A 225 7.34 10.19 10.64
C TYR A 225 6.09 10.84 11.26
N ALA A 226 4.90 10.23 11.14
CA ALA A 226 3.71 10.73 11.84
C ALA A 226 3.83 10.61 13.37
N GLN A 227 4.51 9.57 13.86
CA GLN A 227 4.87 9.45 15.27
C GLN A 227 5.81 10.60 15.68
N TYR A 228 6.87 10.84 14.91
CA TYR A 228 7.79 11.95 15.12
C TYR A 228 7.09 13.31 15.13
N LEU A 229 6.24 13.61 14.14
CA LEU A 229 5.47 14.86 14.08
C LEU A 229 4.56 15.01 15.30
N TRP A 230 3.91 13.93 15.73
CA TRP A 230 3.06 13.94 16.92
C TRP A 230 3.87 14.16 18.19
N GLU A 231 5.00 13.49 18.36
CA GLU A 231 5.91 13.70 19.49
C GLU A 231 6.41 15.15 19.55
N MET A 232 6.73 15.74 18.40
CA MET A 232 7.11 17.15 18.29
C MET A 232 5.97 18.09 18.69
N GLU A 233 4.75 17.86 18.21
CA GLU A 233 3.57 18.65 18.57
C GLU A 233 3.25 18.55 20.07
N GLN A 234 3.35 17.35 20.65
CA GLN A 234 3.16 17.14 22.09
C GLN A 234 4.24 17.85 22.92
N LYS A 235 5.49 17.86 22.42
CA LYS A 235 6.60 18.58 23.06
C LYS A 235 6.36 20.09 23.03
N GLU A 236 5.97 20.65 21.89
CA GLU A 236 5.62 22.07 21.77
C GLU A 236 4.46 22.45 22.69
N LYS A 237 3.38 21.65 22.73
CA LYS A 237 2.25 21.87 23.66
C LYS A 237 2.70 21.82 25.12
N ARG A 238 3.59 20.90 25.48
CA ARG A 238 4.15 20.81 26.84
C ARG A 238 4.99 22.03 27.18
N GLU A 239 5.86 22.47 26.27
CA GLU A 239 6.67 23.68 26.47
C GLU A 239 5.81 24.94 26.59
N GLN A 240 4.73 25.05 25.81
CA GLN A 240 3.76 26.14 25.93
C GLN A 240 3.04 26.11 27.28
N LEU A 241 2.64 24.91 27.75
CA LEU A 241 2.00 24.75 29.06
C LEU A 241 2.94 25.16 30.19
N VAL A 242 4.21 24.73 30.15
CA VAL A 242 5.22 25.12 31.16
C VAL A 242 5.45 26.63 31.16
N ARG A 243 5.64 27.24 29.98
CA ARG A 243 5.76 28.72 29.87
C ARG A 243 4.49 29.45 30.36
N GLY A 244 3.32 28.83 30.20
CA GLY A 244 2.06 29.36 30.71
C GLY A 244 2.00 29.31 32.24
N LEU A 245 2.40 28.19 32.85
CA LEU A 245 2.43 28.00 34.30
C LEU A 245 3.46 28.93 34.97
N GLU A 246 4.65 29.09 34.39
CA GLU A 246 5.67 30.02 34.89
C GLU A 246 5.17 31.48 34.91
N LYS A 247 4.29 31.87 33.97
CA LYS A 247 3.68 33.21 33.97
C LYS A 247 2.60 33.40 35.03
N VAL A 248 2.00 32.32 35.52
CA VAL A 248 0.97 32.36 36.58
C VAL A 248 1.64 32.48 37.96
N ASP A 249 2.77 31.82 38.18
CA ASP A 249 3.52 31.88 39.45
C ASP A 249 4.20 33.23 39.73
N VAL A 250 4.47 34.04 38.70
CA VAL A 250 5.09 35.38 38.84
C VAL A 250 4.04 36.49 39.05
N GLY A 251 2.74 36.13 39.03
CA GLY A 251 1.61 37.05 39.21
C GLY A 251 0.87 36.94 40.54
N ALA A 252 1.38 36.13 41.49
CA ALA A 252 0.80 35.93 42.83
C ALA A 252 1.60 36.65 43.93
#